data_AF-Q4RR05-F1
#
_entry.id   AF-Q4RR05-F1
#
_cell.length_a   1.000
_cell.length_b   1.000
_cell.length_c   1.000
_cell.angle_alpha   90.00
_cell.angle_beta   90.00
_cell.angle_gamma   90.00
#
_symmetry.space_group_name_H-M   'P 1'
#
loop_
_entity.id
_entity.type
_entity.pdbx_description
1 polymer ?
#
loop_
_entity_poly.entity_id
_entity_poly.type
_entity_poly.pdbx_seq_one_letter_code
_entity_poly.pdbx_strand_id
1 'polypeptide(L)'
;MAESQNDKLYKAEYAKSGRASCKKCKENIAKDSLRMAIMVQSPMFDGKVPHWHHFSCFWQRAAAQSTSDIDGFSSLRWEDQEKVKKAIESGGATGGGTHSKGGAKAEKTLSEFAVEYAKSNRSTCKGCEQKIEKVGTEVYLDIKTIETLRVHHYFLSLLFQDQIRVSKKTIDPEKPQLGLIDRWYHTACFVSRREELLFKPEYSASQLKGFNTLRAEDKEELKKRLPEVKTEG
;
A
#
# COMPACT_ATOMS: atom_id res chain seq x y z
N MET A 1 -38.91 3.43 11.17
CA MET A 1 -37.50 3.28 11.55
C MET A 1 -36.73 2.93 10.29
N ALA A 2 -36.10 3.90 9.64
CA ALA A 2 -35.42 3.69 8.36
C ALA A 2 -34.01 3.15 8.61
N GLU A 3 -33.72 1.96 8.11
CA GLU A 3 -32.41 1.33 8.22
C GLU A 3 -31.31 2.23 7.64
N SER A 4 -30.21 2.31 8.37
CA SER A 4 -29.01 3.11 8.13
C SER A 4 -28.28 2.68 6.85
N GLN A 5 -28.77 3.10 5.69
CA GLN A 5 -28.10 2.96 4.39
C GLN A 5 -26.79 3.80 4.25
N ASN A 6 -26.26 4.34 5.35
CA ASN A 6 -25.19 5.35 5.34
C ASN A 6 -23.87 4.90 5.98
N ASP A 7 -23.72 3.62 6.35
CA ASP A 7 -22.53 3.12 7.04
C ASP A 7 -21.53 2.34 6.20
N LYS A 8 -21.86 2.02 4.94
CA LYS A 8 -20.92 1.32 4.06
C LYS A 8 -19.75 2.22 3.65
N LEU A 9 -18.55 1.64 3.62
CA LEU A 9 -17.31 2.33 3.27
C LEU A 9 -17.22 2.68 1.79
N TYR A 10 -17.90 1.91 0.95
CA TYR A 10 -17.86 2.06 -0.50
C TYR A 10 -19.27 2.16 -1.07
N LYS A 11 -19.37 2.77 -2.26
CA LYS A 11 -20.62 2.89 -3.01
C LYS A 11 -20.34 2.65 -4.50
N ALA A 12 -21.23 1.95 -5.19
CA ALA A 12 -21.18 1.76 -6.64
C ALA A 12 -22.52 2.19 -7.26
N GLU A 13 -22.46 2.91 -8.38
CA GLU A 13 -23.63 3.28 -9.16
C GLU A 13 -23.26 3.61 -10.61
N TYR A 14 -24.26 3.70 -11.48
CA TYR A 14 -24.11 4.34 -12.78
C TYR A 14 -24.11 5.86 -12.62
N ALA A 15 -23.18 6.53 -13.29
CA ALA A 15 -22.99 7.96 -13.16
C ALA A 15 -24.21 8.76 -13.63
N LYS A 16 -24.92 9.41 -12.70
CA LYS A 16 -26.13 10.21 -13.02
C LYS A 16 -25.85 11.40 -13.96
N SER A 17 -24.61 11.89 -14.00
CA SER A 17 -24.15 12.95 -14.92
C SER A 17 -22.65 12.87 -15.16
N GLY A 18 -22.17 13.49 -16.24
CA GLY A 18 -20.75 13.61 -16.60
C GLY A 18 -19.93 14.63 -15.81
N ARG A 19 -20.53 15.24 -14.78
CA ARG A 19 -19.93 16.36 -14.03
C ARG A 19 -18.96 15.93 -12.92
N ALA A 20 -18.98 14.66 -12.53
CA ALA A 20 -18.12 14.16 -11.46
C ALA A 20 -16.69 13.95 -11.97
N SER A 21 -15.69 14.47 -11.24
CA SER A 21 -14.27 14.23 -11.52
C SER A 21 -13.74 13.08 -10.66
N CYS A 22 -13.01 12.16 -11.28
CA CYS A 22 -12.35 11.05 -10.60
C CYS A 22 -11.29 11.58 -9.62
N LYS A 23 -11.39 11.19 -8.35
CA LYS A 23 -10.45 11.68 -7.32
C LYS A 23 -9.02 11.16 -7.50
N LYS A 24 -8.81 10.11 -8.31
CA LYS A 24 -7.49 9.58 -8.65
C LYS A 24 -6.86 10.27 -9.87
N CYS A 25 -7.39 10.06 -11.08
CA CYS A 25 -6.79 10.59 -12.32
C CYS A 25 -7.20 12.04 -12.64
N LYS A 26 -8.15 12.62 -11.89
CA LYS A 26 -8.69 13.97 -12.06
C LYS A 26 -9.52 14.20 -13.33
N GLU A 27 -9.67 13.20 -14.19
CA GLU A 27 -10.54 13.28 -15.37
C GLU A 27 -12.03 13.12 -15.02
N ASN A 28 -12.90 13.60 -15.91
CA ASN A 28 -14.34 13.46 -15.78
C ASN A 28 -14.79 11.99 -15.92
N ILE A 29 -15.82 11.64 -15.17
CA ILE A 29 -16.48 10.33 -15.23
C ILE A 29 -17.71 10.49 -16.13
N ALA A 30 -17.74 9.76 -17.25
CA ALA A 30 -18.83 9.84 -18.22
C ALA A 30 -20.19 9.49 -17.61
N LYS A 31 -21.27 10.15 -18.08
CA LYS A 31 -22.64 9.80 -17.70
C LYS A 31 -22.92 8.33 -18.06
N ASP A 32 -23.72 7.65 -17.24
CA ASP A 32 -24.15 6.26 -17.38
C ASP A 32 -23.01 5.22 -17.31
N SER A 33 -21.76 5.65 -17.10
CA SER A 33 -20.63 4.76 -16.82
C SER A 33 -20.66 4.25 -15.38
N LEU A 34 -20.21 3.01 -15.17
CA LEU A 34 -20.03 2.45 -13.84
C LEU A 34 -18.94 3.22 -13.09
N ARG A 35 -19.30 3.79 -11.94
CA ARG A 35 -18.39 4.50 -11.05
C ARG A 35 -18.50 3.97 -9.63
N MET A 36 -17.39 4.07 -8.91
CA MET A 36 -17.31 3.65 -7.52
C MET A 36 -16.82 4.80 -6.66
N ALA A 37 -17.25 4.86 -5.41
CA ALA A 37 -16.87 5.88 -4.45
C ALA A 37 -16.35 5.27 -3.15
N ILE A 38 -15.42 5.99 -2.55
CA ILE A 38 -15.06 5.84 -1.13
C ILE A 38 -15.92 6.84 -0.37
N MET A 39 -16.68 6.37 0.62
CA MET A 39 -17.50 7.22 1.48
C MET A 39 -16.61 7.84 2.55
N VAL A 40 -16.60 9.17 2.63
CA VAL A 40 -15.69 9.94 3.50
C VAL A 40 -16.49 10.91 4.34
N GLN A 41 -16.18 11.05 5.63
CA GLN A 41 -16.83 12.07 6.47
C GLN A 41 -16.51 13.47 5.97
N SER A 42 -17.55 14.29 5.78
CA SER A 42 -17.39 15.69 5.39
C SER A 42 -16.81 16.50 6.55
N PRO A 43 -15.79 17.35 6.33
CA PRO A 43 -15.35 18.29 7.35
C PRO A 43 -16.31 19.48 7.51
N MET A 44 -17.24 19.67 6.58
CA MET A 44 -18.12 20.85 6.52
C MET A 44 -19.51 20.63 7.13
N PHE A 45 -19.95 19.37 7.25
CA PHE A 45 -21.25 19.02 7.80
C PHE A 45 -21.24 17.60 8.33
N ASP A 46 -22.17 17.27 9.21
CA ASP A 46 -22.27 15.94 9.79
C ASP A 46 -22.90 14.94 8.81
N GLY A 47 -22.04 14.35 7.97
CA GLY A 47 -22.44 13.33 7.01
C GLY A 47 -21.30 12.89 6.10
N LYS A 48 -21.49 11.73 5.45
CA LYS A 48 -20.52 11.18 4.51
C LYS A 48 -20.77 11.71 3.09
N VAL A 49 -19.69 12.03 2.38
CA VAL A 49 -19.69 12.43 0.98
C VAL A 49 -18.98 11.38 0.12
N PRO A 50 -19.51 11.08 -1.09
CA PRO A 50 -18.88 10.12 -1.99
C PRO A 50 -17.69 10.74 -2.73
N HIS A 51 -16.50 10.16 -2.55
CA HIS A 51 -15.34 10.43 -3.39
C HIS A 51 -15.35 9.51 -4.62
N TRP A 52 -15.92 9.99 -5.73
CA TRP A 52 -16.06 9.23 -6.98
C TRP A 52 -14.75 8.93 -7.69
N HIS A 53 -14.68 7.75 -8.31
CA HIS A 53 -13.60 7.23 -9.11
C HIS A 53 -14.17 6.46 -10.31
N HIS A 54 -13.43 6.40 -11.43
CA HIS A 54 -13.69 5.38 -12.45
C HIS A 54 -13.53 3.99 -11.83
N PHE A 55 -14.22 2.99 -12.38
CA PHE A 55 -14.14 1.60 -11.91
C PHE A 55 -12.69 1.10 -11.74
N SER A 56 -11.85 1.24 -12.77
CA SER A 56 -10.43 0.84 -12.71
C SER A 56 -9.58 1.69 -11.75
N CYS A 57 -9.97 2.95 -11.55
CA CYS A 57 -9.28 3.87 -10.67
C CYS A 57 -9.54 3.59 -9.18
N PHE A 58 -10.74 3.11 -8.86
CA PHE A 58 -11.16 2.79 -7.50
C PHE A 58 -10.24 1.76 -6.84
N TRP A 59 -9.94 0.67 -7.54
CA TRP A 59 -9.12 -0.43 -7.04
C TRP A 59 -7.65 -0.10 -6.76
N GLN A 60 -7.18 1.07 -7.17
CA GLN A 60 -5.84 1.56 -6.82
C GLN A 60 -5.83 2.41 -5.54
N ARG A 61 -7.02 2.75 -5.02
CA ARG A 61 -7.22 3.61 -3.86
C ARG A 61 -7.94 2.87 -2.73
N ALA A 62 -8.82 1.95 -3.07
CA ALA A 62 -9.62 1.16 -2.14
C ALA A 62 -9.24 -0.33 -2.21
N ALA A 63 -9.49 -1.03 -1.11
CA ALA A 63 -9.35 -2.48 -0.97
C ALA A 63 -10.66 -3.01 -0.41
N ALA A 64 -11.70 -3.04 -1.25
CA ALA A 64 -12.96 -3.66 -0.88
C ALA A 64 -12.75 -5.18 -0.79
N GLN A 65 -13.09 -5.77 0.35
CA GLN A 65 -12.91 -7.20 0.60
C GLN A 65 -14.17 -8.02 0.33
N SER A 66 -15.34 -7.39 0.40
CA SER A 66 -16.61 -8.03 0.12
C SER A 66 -17.55 -7.14 -0.67
N THR A 67 -18.50 -7.76 -1.38
CA THR A 67 -19.58 -7.02 -2.05
C THR A 67 -20.54 -6.37 -1.04
N SER A 68 -20.60 -6.88 0.19
CA SER A 68 -21.42 -6.34 1.28
C SER A 68 -20.98 -4.93 1.70
N ASP A 69 -19.68 -4.64 1.59
CA ASP A 69 -19.08 -3.34 1.91
C ASP A 69 -19.40 -2.24 0.88
N ILE A 70 -20.05 -2.63 -0.23
CA ILE A 70 -20.35 -1.75 -1.37
C ILE A 70 -21.85 -1.46 -1.39
N ASP A 71 -22.22 -0.24 -1.03
CA ASP A 71 -23.57 0.27 -1.23
C ASP A 71 -23.92 0.33 -2.73
N GLY A 72 -25.16 0.01 -3.08
CA GLY A 72 -25.62 -0.02 -4.48
C GLY A 72 -25.13 -1.21 -5.31
N PHE A 73 -24.39 -2.18 -4.74
CA PHE A 73 -23.93 -3.35 -5.49
C PHE A 73 -25.08 -4.18 -6.07
N SER A 74 -26.14 -4.43 -5.29
CA SER A 74 -27.29 -5.24 -5.71
C SER A 74 -28.13 -4.62 -6.82
N SER A 75 -28.02 -3.30 -7.03
CA SER A 75 -28.74 -2.58 -8.10
C SER A 75 -27.93 -2.45 -9.40
N LEU A 76 -26.69 -2.93 -9.43
CA LEU A 76 -25.89 -3.00 -10.64
C LEU A 76 -26.42 -4.07 -11.59
N ARG A 77 -26.15 -3.91 -12.89
CA ARG A 77 -26.40 -4.98 -13.87
C ARG A 77 -25.57 -6.20 -13.52
N TRP A 78 -26.08 -7.37 -13.88
CA TRP A 78 -25.44 -8.65 -13.57
C TRP A 78 -23.97 -8.70 -14.02
N GLU A 79 -23.68 -8.29 -15.26
CA GLU A 79 -22.30 -8.28 -15.80
C GLU A 79 -21.34 -7.41 -14.96
N ASP A 80 -21.83 -6.27 -14.46
CA ASP A 80 -21.04 -5.37 -13.61
C ASP A 80 -20.89 -5.91 -12.18
N GLN A 81 -21.88 -6.66 -11.67
CA GLN A 81 -21.75 -7.37 -10.40
C GLN A 81 -20.63 -8.43 -10.48
N GLU A 82 -20.59 -9.23 -11.56
CA GLU A 82 -19.49 -10.17 -11.79
C GLU A 82 -18.15 -9.48 -11.90
N LYS A 83 -18.11 -8.34 -12.60
CA LYS A 83 -16.89 -7.56 -12.76
C LYS A 83 -16.34 -7.06 -11.42
N VAL A 84 -17.22 -6.60 -10.52
CA VAL A 84 -16.84 -6.19 -9.17
C VAL A 84 -16.37 -7.39 -8.35
N LYS A 85 -17.08 -8.53 -8.36
CA LYS A 85 -16.65 -9.74 -7.63
C LYS A 85 -15.27 -10.21 -8.07
N LYS A 86 -15.04 -10.31 -9.39
CA LYS A 86 -13.73 -10.65 -9.95
C LYS A 86 -12.65 -9.64 -9.57
N ALA A 87 -13.00 -8.35 -9.49
CA ALA A 87 -12.05 -7.33 -9.05
C ALA A 87 -11.70 -7.46 -7.55
N ILE A 88 -12.65 -7.87 -6.69
CA ILE A 88 -12.39 -8.17 -5.28
C ILE A 88 -11.46 -9.39 -5.16
N GLU A 89 -11.78 -10.48 -5.86
CA GLU A 89 -10.98 -11.73 -5.84
C GLU A 89 -9.55 -11.53 -6.37
N SER A 90 -9.38 -10.66 -7.37
CA SER A 90 -8.07 -10.34 -7.96
C SER A 90 -7.32 -9.23 -7.22
N GLY A 91 -7.83 -8.74 -6.08
CA GLY A 91 -7.19 -7.67 -5.31
C GLY A 91 -7.06 -6.35 -6.08
N GLY A 92 -8.01 -6.08 -6.98
CA GLY A 92 -8.06 -4.84 -7.75
C GLY A 92 -7.31 -4.83 -9.09
N ALA A 93 -6.81 -5.98 -9.54
CA ALA A 93 -6.15 -6.11 -10.83
C ALA A 93 -7.17 -6.07 -11.99
N THR A 94 -7.56 -4.87 -12.42
CA THR A 94 -8.36 -4.69 -13.64
C THR A 94 -7.43 -4.56 -14.84
N GLY A 95 -7.42 -5.59 -15.68
CA GLY A 95 -6.54 -5.70 -16.85
C GLY A 95 -6.82 -4.62 -17.91
N GLY A 96 -5.79 -3.84 -18.22
CA GLY A 96 -5.66 -2.98 -19.39
C GLY A 96 -4.76 -1.77 -19.10
N GLY A 97 -3.55 -1.60 -19.64
CA GLY A 97 -2.69 -2.42 -20.47
C GLY A 97 -1.64 -1.51 -21.15
N THR A 98 -0.35 -1.79 -21.01
CA THR A 98 0.65 -1.50 -22.07
C THR A 98 1.79 -2.53 -21.94
N HIS A 99 2.19 -3.06 -23.09
CA HIS A 99 3.12 -4.16 -23.30
C HIS A 99 4.47 -4.03 -22.59
N SER A 100 4.95 -5.15 -22.05
CA SER A 100 6.32 -5.62 -22.28
C SER A 100 6.37 -7.14 -22.12
N LYS A 101 6.70 -7.82 -23.22
CA LYS A 101 7.18 -9.20 -23.24
C LYS A 101 8.49 -9.26 -22.47
N GLY A 102 8.66 -10.29 -21.65
CA GLY A 102 9.95 -10.62 -21.05
C GLY A 102 9.80 -11.80 -20.09
N GLY A 103 9.96 -13.00 -20.62
CA GLY A 103 10.04 -14.21 -19.80
C GLY A 103 11.35 -14.24 -19.00
N ALA A 104 11.21 -14.32 -17.69
CA ALA A 104 12.12 -14.93 -16.73
C ALA A 104 11.24 -15.27 -15.51
N LYS A 105 11.60 -16.26 -14.69
CA LYS A 105 10.90 -16.58 -13.43
C LYS A 105 10.92 -15.33 -12.53
N ALA A 106 9.95 -14.45 -12.69
CA ALA A 106 9.80 -13.23 -11.93
C ALA A 106 9.04 -13.58 -10.66
N GLU A 107 9.76 -13.52 -9.54
CA GLU A 107 9.16 -13.52 -8.21
C GLU A 107 8.11 -12.40 -8.17
N LYS A 108 6.86 -12.75 -7.88
CA LYS A 108 5.72 -11.83 -7.97
C LYS A 108 5.90 -10.71 -6.92
N THR A 109 6.17 -9.48 -7.35
CA THR A 109 6.28 -8.33 -6.44
C THR A 109 4.97 -8.12 -5.69
N LEU A 110 5.03 -8.04 -4.35
CA LEU A 110 3.87 -7.84 -3.51
C LEU A 110 3.43 -6.36 -3.56
N SER A 111 2.24 -6.09 -4.07
CA SER A 111 1.72 -4.72 -4.22
C SER A 111 1.34 -4.05 -2.90
N GLU A 112 1.16 -4.85 -1.85
CA GLU A 112 0.76 -4.41 -0.50
C GLU A 112 1.94 -4.11 0.42
N PHE A 113 3.16 -4.56 0.07
CA PHE A 113 4.35 -4.34 0.88
C PHE A 113 5.41 -3.59 0.09
N ALA A 114 6.01 -2.58 0.70
CA ALA A 114 7.08 -1.82 0.08
C ALA A 114 8.28 -1.66 1.02
N VAL A 115 9.44 -1.41 0.43
CA VAL A 115 10.65 -1.07 1.14
C VAL A 115 11.34 0.09 0.45
N GLU A 116 11.81 1.05 1.24
CA GLU A 116 12.62 2.16 0.75
C GLU A 116 13.46 2.76 1.88
N TYR A 117 14.44 3.56 1.51
CA TYR A 117 15.05 4.49 2.48
C TYR A 117 14.04 5.57 2.86
N ALA A 118 14.04 5.94 4.13
CA ALA A 118 13.24 7.05 4.62
C ALA A 118 13.60 8.35 3.89
N LYS A 119 12.65 8.87 3.11
CA LYS A 119 12.80 10.11 2.34
C LYS A 119 12.86 11.38 3.20
N SER A 120 12.42 11.28 4.46
CA SER A 120 12.30 12.38 5.41
C SER A 120 12.16 11.85 6.83
N ASN A 121 12.53 12.64 7.83
CA ASN A 121 12.44 12.36 9.27
C ASN A 121 11.03 12.60 9.86
N ARG A 122 9.99 12.70 9.01
CA ARG A 122 8.59 12.94 9.43
C ARG A 122 7.77 11.66 9.56
N SER A 123 8.30 10.51 9.14
CA SER A 123 7.61 9.23 9.29
C SER A 123 7.76 8.69 10.69
N THR A 124 6.68 8.08 11.20
CA THR A 124 6.65 7.41 12.49
C THR A 124 6.44 5.92 12.27
N CYS A 125 7.24 5.10 12.93
CA CYS A 125 7.10 3.66 12.92
C CYS A 125 5.77 3.27 13.58
N LYS A 126 4.93 2.48 12.89
CA LYS A 126 3.66 2.00 13.44
C LYS A 126 3.81 0.84 14.43
N GLY A 127 5.01 0.32 14.61
CA GLY A 127 5.31 -0.69 15.63
C GLY A 127 5.67 -0.09 16.99
N CYS A 128 6.62 0.85 17.02
CA CYS A 128 7.15 1.41 18.27
C CYS A 128 6.81 2.89 18.48
N GLU A 129 6.08 3.53 17.56
CA GLU A 129 5.69 4.95 17.62
C GLU A 129 6.85 5.96 17.61
N GLN A 130 8.09 5.49 17.42
CA GLN A 130 9.27 6.34 17.28
C GLN A 130 9.42 6.86 15.85
N LYS A 131 10.14 7.99 15.68
CA LYS A 131 10.45 8.56 14.37
C LYS A 131 11.41 7.64 13.61
N ILE A 132 11.16 7.51 12.31
CA ILE A 132 12.09 6.87 11.37
C ILE A 132 12.95 7.99 10.78
N GLU A 133 14.24 7.94 11.05
CA GLU A 133 15.19 8.96 10.61
C GLU A 133 15.41 8.94 9.09
N LYS A 134 15.74 10.11 8.51
CA LYS A 134 16.13 10.22 7.10
C LYS A 134 17.62 9.93 7.00
N VAL A 135 18.03 9.34 5.86
CA VAL A 135 19.43 9.30 5.47
C VAL A 135 19.98 10.73 5.45
N GLY A 136 20.86 11.04 6.41
CA GLY A 136 21.66 12.25 6.40
C GLY A 136 22.64 12.17 5.24
N THR A 137 22.53 13.08 4.27
CA THR A 137 23.50 13.22 3.16
C THR A 137 24.88 13.68 3.63
N GLU A 138 25.05 14.00 4.92
CA GLU A 138 26.24 14.68 5.45
C GLU A 138 27.25 13.78 6.16
N VAL A 139 27.03 12.45 6.24
CA VAL A 139 28.05 11.51 6.80
C VAL A 139 28.88 10.81 5.70
N TYR A 140 28.92 11.40 4.50
CA TYR A 140 29.63 10.86 3.33
C TYR A 140 30.93 11.62 3.00
N LEU A 141 31.49 12.36 3.96
CA LEU A 141 32.80 13.02 3.83
C LEU A 141 33.64 12.81 5.10
N ASP A 142 33.95 11.56 5.48
CA ASP A 142 35.25 11.19 6.11
C ASP A 142 35.34 9.69 6.52
N ILE A 143 35.07 8.75 5.60
CA ILE A 143 35.29 7.31 5.88
C ILE A 143 36.65 6.81 5.35
N LYS A 144 37.45 7.67 4.69
CA LYS A 144 38.81 7.29 4.25
C LYS A 144 39.89 7.44 5.33
N THR A 145 39.54 7.90 6.53
CA THR A 145 40.50 8.29 7.57
C THR A 145 40.46 7.42 8.83
N ILE A 146 39.56 6.42 8.93
CA ILE A 146 39.38 5.64 10.15
C ILE A 146 39.29 4.14 9.84
N GLU A 147 40.42 3.54 9.44
CA GLU A 147 40.58 2.09 9.24
C GLU A 147 40.93 1.31 10.53
N THR A 148 40.98 1.95 11.71
CA THR A 148 41.68 1.35 12.87
C THR A 148 40.83 0.92 14.06
N LEU A 149 39.50 1.03 14.05
CA LEU A 149 38.69 0.65 15.23
C LEU A 149 37.49 -0.26 14.87
N ARG A 150 37.64 -1.56 15.15
CA ARG A 150 36.62 -2.62 15.04
C ARG A 150 35.27 -2.29 15.72
N VAL A 151 35.25 -1.38 16.68
CA VAL A 151 34.03 -0.90 17.36
C VAL A 151 33.17 0.04 16.50
N HIS A 152 33.77 0.72 15.50
CA HIS A 152 33.06 1.68 14.65
C HIS A 152 32.26 0.99 13.52
N HIS A 153 32.72 -0.16 13.02
CA HIS A 153 31.99 -0.93 12.01
C HIS A 153 30.64 -1.44 12.52
N TYR A 154 30.58 -1.90 13.78
CA TYR A 154 29.33 -2.27 14.44
C TYR A 154 28.42 -1.06 14.65
N PHE A 155 28.96 0.07 15.13
CA PHE A 155 28.19 1.29 15.39
C PHE A 155 27.61 1.92 14.11
N LEU A 156 28.38 1.94 13.02
CA LEU A 156 27.90 2.34 11.68
C LEU A 156 26.85 1.36 11.13
N SER A 157 27.03 0.04 11.30
CA SER A 157 26.03 -0.93 10.84
C SER A 157 24.67 -0.79 11.54
N LEU A 158 24.67 -0.37 12.81
CA LEU A 158 23.45 -0.08 13.58
C LEU A 158 22.78 1.24 13.14
N LEU A 159 23.55 2.27 12.80
CA LEU A 159 23.02 3.56 12.31
C LEU A 159 22.38 3.47 10.90
N PHE A 160 22.80 2.50 10.07
CA PHE A 160 22.27 2.32 8.71
C PHE A 160 20.95 1.53 8.65
N GLN A 161 20.63 0.70 9.64
CA GLN A 161 19.45 -0.18 9.62
C GLN A 161 18.13 0.56 9.88
N ASP A 162 18.17 1.66 10.64
CA ASP A 162 16.98 2.49 10.91
C ASP A 162 16.62 3.42 9.75
N GLN A 163 17.46 3.47 8.72
CA GLN A 163 17.20 4.25 7.52
C GLN A 163 16.27 3.54 6.52
N ILE A 164 16.28 2.20 6.55
CA ILE A 164 15.40 1.37 5.73
C ILE A 164 14.09 1.20 6.49
N ARG A 165 13.00 1.49 5.80
CA ARG A 165 11.65 1.29 6.33
C ARG A 165 10.88 0.35 5.42
N VAL A 166 10.09 -0.51 6.04
CA VAL A 166 9.20 -1.44 5.36
C VAL A 166 7.78 -0.97 5.63
N SER A 167 6.92 -0.99 4.62
CA SER A 167 5.51 -0.66 4.77
C SER A 167 4.60 -1.85 4.52
N LYS A 168 3.44 -1.80 5.17
CA LYS A 168 2.22 -2.48 4.75
C LYS A 168 1.22 -1.43 4.29
N LYS A 169 0.61 -1.62 3.14
CA LYS A 169 -0.49 -0.79 2.67
C LYS A 169 -1.75 -1.12 3.43
N THR A 170 -2.34 -0.11 4.06
CA THR A 170 -3.63 -0.25 4.72
C THR A 170 -4.49 0.98 4.48
N ILE A 171 -5.79 0.84 4.69
CA ILE A 171 -6.72 1.96 4.69
C ILE A 171 -6.81 2.48 6.13
N ASP A 172 -6.73 3.79 6.29
CA ASP A 172 -6.96 4.43 7.57
C ASP A 172 -8.49 4.52 7.83
N PRO A 173 -9.03 3.87 8.88
CA PRO A 173 -10.47 3.92 9.15
C PRO A 173 -10.94 5.32 9.54
N GLU A 174 -10.09 6.15 10.14
CA GLU A 174 -10.41 7.54 10.47
C GLU A 174 -10.23 8.47 9.26
N LYS A 175 -9.38 8.06 8.31
CA LYS A 175 -9.05 8.85 7.12
C LYS A 175 -9.16 8.05 5.82
N PRO A 176 -10.33 7.47 5.51
CA PRO A 176 -10.52 6.63 4.33
C PRO A 176 -10.27 7.37 3.00
N GLN A 177 -10.38 8.70 3.00
CA GLN A 177 -10.06 9.57 1.85
C GLN A 177 -8.63 9.44 1.33
N LEU A 178 -7.70 9.05 2.22
CA LEU A 178 -6.30 8.85 1.82
C LEU A 178 -6.14 7.62 0.92
N GLY A 179 -7.08 6.67 1.03
CA GLY A 179 -7.04 5.38 0.35
C GLY A 179 -5.98 4.45 0.96
N LEU A 180 -5.47 3.53 0.15
CA LEU A 180 -4.33 2.67 0.49
C LEU A 180 -3.08 3.51 0.71
N ILE A 181 -2.67 3.62 1.98
CA ILE A 181 -1.47 4.33 2.40
C ILE A 181 -0.43 3.36 2.94
N ASP A 182 0.84 3.69 2.71
CA ASP A 182 1.96 2.98 3.29
C ASP A 182 2.05 3.29 4.80
N ARG A 183 1.79 2.27 5.63
CA ARG A 183 2.10 2.30 7.06
C ARG A 183 3.52 1.83 7.26
N TRP A 184 4.41 2.75 7.60
CA TRP A 184 5.84 2.49 7.73
C TRP A 184 6.20 1.89 9.09
N TYR A 185 7.17 1.00 9.07
CA TYR A 185 7.76 0.33 10.21
C TYR A 185 9.29 0.35 10.07
N HIS A 186 10.01 0.41 11.19
CA HIS A 186 11.40 -0.04 11.21
C HIS A 186 11.48 -1.49 10.76
N THR A 187 12.58 -1.89 10.12
CA THR A 187 12.78 -3.28 9.68
C THR A 187 12.55 -4.28 10.82
N ALA A 188 13.13 -4.03 12.00
CA ALA A 188 12.96 -4.88 13.17
C ALA A 188 11.50 -4.93 13.67
N CYS A 189 10.82 -3.78 13.73
CA CYS A 189 9.41 -3.72 14.14
C CYS A 189 8.47 -4.41 13.14
N PHE A 190 8.81 -4.42 11.86
CA PHE A 190 8.07 -5.15 10.85
C PHE A 190 8.24 -6.66 11.04
N VAL A 191 9.49 -7.11 11.21
CA VAL A 191 9.82 -8.54 11.39
C VAL A 191 9.14 -9.12 12.63
N SER A 192 9.16 -8.40 13.76
CA SER A 192 8.50 -8.86 14.99
C SER A 192 6.97 -8.96 14.89
N ARG A 193 6.38 -8.33 13.87
CA ARG A 193 4.92 -8.29 13.64
C ARG A 193 4.52 -8.92 12.30
N ARG A 194 5.38 -9.77 11.72
CA ARG A 194 5.15 -10.34 10.39
C ARG A 194 3.77 -10.99 10.24
N GLU A 195 3.33 -11.72 11.27
CA GLU A 195 2.05 -12.45 11.27
C GLU A 195 0.85 -11.51 11.35
N GLU A 196 0.90 -10.51 12.24
CA GLU A 196 -0.12 -9.44 12.34
C GLU A 196 -0.22 -8.64 11.03
N LEU A 197 0.92 -8.43 10.38
CA LEU A 197 1.01 -7.73 9.11
C LEU A 197 0.61 -8.62 7.93
N LEU A 198 0.24 -9.89 8.15
CA LEU A 198 -0.10 -10.86 7.10
C LEU A 198 1.04 -11.03 6.08
N PHE A 199 2.28 -10.79 6.52
CA PHE A 199 3.47 -11.10 5.75
C PHE A 199 3.77 -12.58 5.93
N LYS A 200 3.27 -13.39 4.99
CA LYS A 200 3.32 -14.85 5.04
C LYS A 200 4.76 -15.37 5.09
N PRO A 201 5.00 -16.57 5.66
CA PRO A 201 6.35 -17.15 5.71
C PRO A 201 6.91 -17.49 4.32
N GLU A 202 6.05 -17.69 3.32
CA GLU A 202 6.47 -17.88 1.92
C GLU A 202 6.93 -16.57 1.26
N TYR A 203 6.73 -15.41 1.91
CA TYR A 203 7.16 -14.13 1.38
C TYR A 203 8.59 -13.81 1.77
N SER A 204 9.31 -13.17 0.85
CA SER A 204 10.72 -12.86 0.98
C SER A 204 10.98 -11.35 0.84
N ALA A 205 12.15 -10.89 1.29
CA ALA A 205 12.57 -9.52 1.08
C ALA A 205 12.60 -9.11 -0.42
N SER A 206 12.96 -10.03 -1.34
CA SER A 206 13.06 -9.72 -2.78
C SER A 206 11.72 -9.38 -3.43
N GLN A 207 10.61 -9.78 -2.82
CA GLN A 207 9.26 -9.49 -3.31
C GLN A 207 8.74 -8.12 -2.90
N LEU A 208 9.40 -7.43 -1.96
CA LEU A 208 8.99 -6.10 -1.51
C LEU A 208 9.12 -5.07 -2.64
N LYS A 209 8.07 -4.26 -2.85
CA LYS A 209 8.14 -3.17 -3.83
C LYS A 209 9.23 -2.18 -3.45
N GLY A 210 10.17 -1.92 -4.35
CA GLY A 210 11.30 -1.01 -4.11
C GLY A 210 12.59 -1.70 -3.68
N PHE A 211 12.57 -3.03 -3.41
CA PHE A 211 13.73 -3.81 -3.01
C PHE A 211 14.93 -3.61 -3.96
N ASN A 212 14.68 -3.63 -5.28
CA ASN A 212 15.73 -3.49 -6.28
C ASN A 212 16.46 -2.14 -6.27
N THR A 213 15.90 -1.10 -5.63
CA THR A 213 16.52 0.23 -5.50
C THR A 213 17.45 0.37 -4.30
N LEU A 214 17.48 -0.62 -3.40
CA LEU A 214 18.37 -0.65 -2.25
C LEU A 214 19.81 -0.99 -2.66
N ARG A 215 20.78 -0.58 -1.84
CA ARG A 215 22.20 -0.98 -1.98
C ARG A 215 22.37 -2.49 -1.77
N ALA A 216 23.47 -3.04 -2.28
CA ALA A 216 23.71 -4.49 -2.23
C ALA A 216 23.80 -5.01 -0.78
N GLU A 217 24.49 -4.27 0.09
CA GLU A 217 24.68 -4.62 1.49
C GLU A 217 23.35 -4.65 2.24
N ASP A 218 22.53 -3.63 2.01
CA ASP A 218 21.20 -3.47 2.59
C ASP A 218 20.21 -4.54 2.12
N LYS A 219 20.30 -4.95 0.84
CA LYS A 219 19.53 -6.07 0.29
C LYS A 219 19.85 -7.38 1.00
N GLU A 220 21.14 -7.67 1.19
CA GLU A 220 21.58 -8.90 1.83
C GLU A 220 21.18 -8.94 3.31
N GLU A 221 21.28 -7.83 4.04
CA GLU A 221 20.81 -7.74 5.42
C GLU A 221 19.28 -7.93 5.51
N LEU A 222 18.51 -7.32 4.60
CA LEU A 222 17.06 -7.46 4.61
C LEU A 222 16.62 -8.89 4.29
N LYS A 223 17.29 -9.58 3.36
CA LYS A 223 17.05 -11.00 3.07
C LYS A 223 17.33 -11.90 4.29
N LYS A 224 18.35 -11.60 5.09
CA LYS A 224 18.63 -12.35 6.33
C LYS A 224 17.51 -12.20 7.36
N ARG A 225 16.90 -11.02 7.45
CA ARG A 225 15.81 -10.74 8.40
C ARG A 225 14.44 -11.22 7.94
N LEU A 226 14.22 -11.22 6.62
CA LEU A 226 12.99 -11.69 5.98
C LEU A 226 13.34 -12.81 4.98
N PRO A 227 13.79 -13.98 5.48
CA PRO A 227 14.10 -15.12 4.64
C PRO A 227 12.81 -15.75 4.12
N GLU A 228 12.86 -16.29 2.90
CA GLU A 228 11.80 -17.19 2.41
C GLU A 228 11.86 -18.48 3.21
N VAL A 229 10.83 -18.75 4.02
CA VAL A 229 10.71 -20.04 4.70
C VAL A 229 9.83 -20.92 3.84
N LYS A 230 10.45 -21.85 3.12
CA LYS A 230 9.73 -22.92 2.44
C LYS A 230 9.17 -23.85 3.50
N THR A 231 7.86 -23.82 3.71
CA THR A 231 7.16 -24.83 4.50
C THR A 231 7.24 -26.14 3.73
N GLU A 232 8.14 -27.03 4.15
CA GLU A 232 8.06 -28.45 3.80
C GLU A 232 6.77 -28.99 4.44
N GLY A 233 5.90 -29.58 3.62
CA GLY A 233 4.53 -29.97 3.97
C GLY A 233 4.42 -31.16 4.91
#